data_AF-A0A7R7TA21-F1
#
_entry.id   AF-A0A7R7TA21-F1
#
_cell.length_a   1.000
_cell.length_b   1.000
_cell.length_c   1.000
_cell.angle_alpha   90.00
_cell.angle_beta   90.00
_cell.angle_gamma   90.00
#
_symmetry.space_group_name_H-M   'P 1'
#
loop_
_entity.id
_entity.type
_entity.pdbx_description
1 polymer ?
#
loop_
_entity_poly.entity_id
_entity_poly.type
_entity_poly.pdbx_seq_one_letter_code
_entity_poly.pdbx_strand_id
1 'polypeptide(L)'
;MLEAVCGREQIRVFPVRPEKLSPQRGETLSGGIDSDVLLNSRVLPLPLALDRRLGGVAVGLSTDTPVEKELVALRFLLADFKMSYRSCGSPAPAFVTLAAGEVDAWFGFGFRRWEVIAAIPMLERLGGVATID
;
A
#
# COMPACT_ATOMS: atom_id res chain seq x y z
N MET A 1 14.51 13.50 -18.11
CA MET A 1 14.87 14.94 -18.02
C MET A 1 13.84 15.56 -17.10
N LEU A 2 14.23 15.90 -15.87
CA LEU A 2 13.33 16.53 -14.88
C LEU A 2 13.07 17.97 -15.30
N GLU A 3 11.81 18.39 -15.30
CA GLU A 3 11.44 19.76 -14.95
C GLU A 3 10.18 19.73 -14.08
N ALA A 4 10.32 20.22 -12.85
CA ALA A 4 9.22 20.57 -11.98
C ALA A 4 9.36 22.06 -11.68
N VAL A 5 8.46 22.87 -12.24
CA VAL A 5 8.24 24.25 -11.81
C VAL A 5 7.15 24.20 -10.76
N CYS A 6 7.49 24.47 -9.50
CA CYS A 6 6.52 24.78 -8.46
C CYS A 6 6.99 26.03 -7.71
N GLY A 7 6.09 27.01 -7.65
CA GLY A 7 6.30 28.32 -7.08
C GLY A 7 6.71 28.28 -5.60
N ARG A 8 7.33 29.39 -5.19
CA ARG A 8 7.84 29.65 -3.86
C ARG A 8 6.76 29.50 -2.78
N GLU A 9 6.83 28.43 -2.00
CA GLU A 9 6.58 28.43 -0.55
C GLU A 9 7.33 27.22 0.03
N GLN A 10 8.29 27.49 0.92
CA GLN A 10 9.12 26.47 1.55
C GLN A 10 8.26 25.58 2.46
N ILE A 11 7.78 24.45 1.94
CA ILE A 11 7.23 23.38 2.77
C ILE A 11 8.40 22.78 3.56
N ARG A 12 8.55 23.19 4.82
CA ARG A 12 9.40 22.48 5.79
C ARG A 12 8.80 21.09 5.99
N VAL A 13 9.41 20.08 5.37
CA VAL A 13 9.11 18.67 5.68
C VAL A 13 9.73 18.38 7.04
N PHE A 14 8.90 18.41 8.08
CA PHE A 14 9.28 17.89 9.40
C PHE A 14 9.51 16.37 9.27
N PRO A 15 10.46 15.77 10.02
CA PRO A 15 10.65 14.32 10.03
C PRO A 15 9.52 13.68 10.84
N VAL A 16 8.31 13.71 10.31
CA VAL A 16 7.17 12.98 10.87
C VAL A 16 7.30 11.56 10.35
N ARG A 17 7.39 10.57 11.26
CA ARG A 17 7.29 9.17 10.86
C ARG A 17 5.94 9.00 10.15
N PRO A 18 5.88 8.53 8.90
CA PRO A 18 4.60 8.23 8.27
C PRO A 18 3.83 7.19 9.09
N GLU A 19 2.53 7.42 9.23
CA GLU A 19 1.61 6.56 9.96
C GLU A 19 0.37 6.22 9.11
N LYS A 20 -0.12 5.00 9.24
CA LYS A 20 -1.41 4.53 8.74
C LYS A 20 -2.22 3.96 9.88
N LEU A 21 -3.47 4.39 9.98
CA LEU A 21 -4.37 4.02 11.07
C LEU A 21 -5.54 3.20 10.52
N SER A 22 -5.88 2.11 11.21
CA SER A 22 -7.17 1.43 11.12
C SER A 22 -7.90 1.62 12.45
N PRO A 23 -8.67 2.72 12.61
CA PRO A 23 -9.26 3.09 13.90
C PRO A 23 -10.18 2.01 14.46
N GLN A 24 -10.93 1.32 13.59
CA GLN A 24 -11.88 0.28 13.97
C GLN A 24 -11.18 -0.96 14.53
N ARG A 25 -9.93 -1.22 14.15
CA ARG A 25 -9.10 -2.32 14.66
C ARG A 25 -8.14 -1.89 15.77
N GLY A 26 -8.02 -0.59 16.04
CA GLY A 26 -7.00 -0.06 16.96
C GLY A 26 -5.58 -0.34 16.48
N GLU A 27 -5.37 -0.33 15.16
CA GLU A 27 -4.08 -0.64 14.54
C GLU A 27 -3.41 0.61 13.97
N THR A 28 -2.16 0.83 14.36
CA THR A 28 -1.28 1.87 13.83
C THR A 28 -0.05 1.21 13.22
N LEU A 29 0.11 1.39 11.91
CA LEU A 29 1.33 1.08 11.19
C LEU A 29 2.17 2.35 11.10
N SER A 30 3.42 2.30 11.57
CA SER A 30 4.35 3.43 11.51
C SER A 30 5.74 2.98 11.09
N GLY A 31 6.56 3.89 10.57
CA GLY A 31 7.90 3.55 10.08
C GLY A 31 8.42 4.58 9.10
N GLY A 32 9.39 4.21 8.26
CA GLY A 32 9.89 5.08 7.20
C GLY A 32 11.15 4.54 6.55
N ILE A 33 11.81 5.38 5.74
CA ILE A 33 13.03 5.02 5.00
C ILE A 33 14.13 4.55 5.98
N ASP A 34 14.36 5.34 7.03
CA ASP A 34 15.44 5.12 8.01
C ASP A 34 14.92 4.63 9.38
N SER A 35 13.70 4.10 9.45
CA SER A 35 13.15 3.59 10.71
C SER A 35 12.43 2.26 10.54
N ASP A 36 12.53 1.42 11.57
CA ASP A 36 11.85 0.13 11.58
C ASP A 36 10.34 0.33 11.45
N VAL A 37 9.71 -0.62 10.75
CA VAL A 37 8.26 -0.63 10.58
C VAL A 37 7.63 -1.29 11.79
N LEU A 38 6.70 -0.58 12.40
CA LEU A 38 6.02 -0.97 13.62
C LEU A 38 4.53 -1.17 13.34
N LEU A 39 3.96 -2.24 13.89
CA LEU A 39 2.52 -2.39 14.06
C LEU A 39 2.20 -2.32 15.55
N ASN A 40 1.44 -1.31 15.96
CA ASN A 40 1.13 -1.07 17.38
C ASN A 40 2.39 -1.09 18.26
N SER A 41 3.42 -0.34 17.84
CA SER A 41 4.73 -0.22 18.49
C SER A 41 5.58 -1.49 18.52
N ARG A 42 5.18 -2.57 17.83
CA ARG A 42 5.98 -3.80 17.68
C ARG A 42 6.65 -3.83 16.33
N VAL A 43 7.94 -4.09 16.29
CA VAL A 43 8.70 -4.25 15.05
C VAL A 43 8.11 -5.41 14.25
N LEU A 44 7.75 -5.13 13.00
CA LEU A 44 7.32 -6.17 12.07
C LEU A 44 8.54 -6.90 11.51
N PRO A 45 8.50 -8.24 11.45
CA PRO A 45 9.54 -9.00 10.76
C PRO A 45 9.46 -8.74 9.26
N LEU A 46 10.55 -9.05 8.54
CA LEU A 46 10.48 -9.12 7.09
C LEU A 46 9.45 -10.20 6.68
N PRO A 47 8.59 -9.92 5.69
CA PRO A 47 7.63 -10.89 5.18
C PRO A 47 8.34 -12.13 4.63
N LEU A 48 7.63 -13.26 4.66
CA LEU A 48 8.08 -14.48 4.01
C LEU A 48 8.15 -14.29 2.49
N ALA A 49 8.99 -15.10 1.83
CA ALA A 49 9.03 -15.12 0.38
C ALA A 49 7.66 -15.52 -0.21
N LEU A 50 7.23 -14.80 -1.25
CA LEU A 50 5.95 -15.01 -1.91
C LEU A 50 5.81 -16.44 -2.46
N ASP A 51 4.85 -17.21 -1.94
CA ASP A 51 4.34 -18.41 -2.60
C ASP A 51 3.10 -18.05 -3.41
N ARG A 52 3.25 -18.00 -4.74
CA ARG A 52 2.16 -17.65 -5.66
C ARG A 52 0.96 -18.58 -5.61
N ARG A 53 1.09 -19.79 -5.04
CA ARG A 53 -0.02 -20.75 -4.89
C ARG A 53 -0.91 -20.42 -3.70
N LEU A 54 -0.36 -19.74 -2.70
CA LEU A 54 -1.04 -19.36 -1.47
C LEU A 54 -1.31 -17.85 -1.40
N GLY A 55 -0.76 -17.11 -2.35
CA GLY A 55 -0.76 -15.67 -2.37
C GLY A 55 -2.15 -15.03 -2.40
N GLY A 56 -2.31 -13.96 -1.64
CA GLY A 56 -3.48 -13.10 -1.61
C GLY A 56 -3.15 -11.68 -2.05
N VAL A 57 -4.06 -11.05 -2.78
CA VAL A 57 -3.92 -9.65 -3.21
C VAL A 57 -5.03 -8.81 -2.58
N ALA A 58 -4.67 -7.78 -1.83
CA ALA A 58 -5.64 -6.75 -1.46
C ALA A 58 -5.91 -5.83 -2.65
N VAL A 59 -7.17 -5.55 -2.94
CA VAL A 59 -7.58 -4.68 -4.03
C VAL A 59 -8.30 -3.44 -3.52
N GLY A 60 -8.01 -2.31 -4.14
CA GLY A 60 -8.78 -1.08 -4.01
C GLY A 60 -9.54 -0.79 -5.29
N LEU A 61 -10.87 -0.83 -5.22
CA LEU A 61 -11.76 -0.47 -6.32
C LEU A 61 -12.35 0.92 -6.03
N SER A 62 -12.37 1.81 -7.00
CA SER A 62 -12.84 3.18 -6.83
C SER A 62 -14.02 3.50 -7.75
N THR A 63 -14.96 4.30 -7.26
CA THR A 63 -16.03 4.88 -8.08
C THR A 63 -15.51 5.92 -9.07
N ASP A 64 -14.29 6.42 -8.86
CA ASP A 64 -13.62 7.37 -9.75
C ASP A 64 -12.91 6.65 -10.93
N THR A 65 -12.90 5.31 -10.94
CA THR A 65 -12.29 4.50 -12.00
C THR A 65 -13.38 3.94 -12.94
N PRO A 66 -13.19 3.99 -14.28
CA PRO A 66 -14.08 3.29 -15.20
C PRO A 66 -14.19 1.80 -14.90
N VAL A 67 -15.42 1.27 -14.88
CA VAL A 67 -15.72 -0.12 -14.52
C VAL A 67 -14.95 -1.12 -15.40
N GLU A 68 -14.78 -0.81 -16.68
CA GLU A 68 -14.05 -1.62 -17.64
C GLU A 68 -12.60 -1.82 -17.22
N LYS A 69 -11.97 -0.78 -16.65
CA LYS A 69 -10.59 -0.85 -16.15
C LYS A 69 -10.48 -1.73 -14.92
N GLU A 70 -11.44 -1.62 -14.00
CA GLU A 70 -11.51 -2.48 -12.81
C GLU A 70 -11.74 -3.95 -13.19
N LEU A 71 -12.64 -4.22 -14.15
CA LEU A 71 -12.90 -5.58 -14.64
C LEU A 71 -11.66 -6.21 -15.32
N VAL A 72 -10.90 -5.42 -16.07
CA VAL A 72 -9.64 -5.90 -16.68
C VAL A 72 -8.64 -6.32 -15.59
N ALA A 73 -8.49 -5.52 -14.53
CA ALA A 73 -7.60 -5.88 -13.43
C ALA A 73 -8.07 -7.11 -12.67
N LEU A 74 -9.37 -7.23 -12.37
CA LEU A 74 -9.91 -8.43 -11.71
C LEU A 74 -9.72 -9.68 -12.57
N ARG A 75 -9.94 -9.58 -13.89
CA ARG A 75 -9.66 -10.68 -14.82
C ARG A 75 -8.18 -11.06 -14.79
N PHE A 76 -7.27 -10.10 -14.81
CA PHE A 76 -5.83 -10.37 -14.74
C PHE A 76 -5.46 -11.09 -13.43
N LEU A 77 -5.94 -10.61 -12.28
CA LEU A 77 -5.64 -11.23 -10.98
C LEU A 77 -6.11 -12.68 -10.92
N LEU A 78 -7.30 -12.97 -11.44
CA LEU A 78 -7.90 -14.31 -11.36
C LEU A 78 -7.37 -15.27 -12.43
N ALA A 79 -7.27 -14.82 -13.69
CA ALA A 79 -6.94 -15.69 -14.82
C ALA A 79 -5.42 -15.84 -15.02
N ASP A 80 -4.68 -14.74 -14.91
CA ASP A 80 -3.25 -14.70 -15.25
C ASP A 80 -2.40 -14.83 -13.99
N PHE A 81 -2.69 -14.02 -12.96
CA PHE A 81 -1.93 -14.02 -11.72
C PHE A 81 -2.26 -15.21 -10.82
N LYS A 82 -3.47 -15.76 -10.95
CA LYS A 82 -4.00 -16.93 -10.22
C LYS A 82 -3.92 -16.80 -8.71
N MET A 83 -4.16 -15.61 -8.20
CA MET A 83 -4.22 -15.34 -6.75
C MET A 83 -5.62 -14.99 -6.32
N SER A 84 -5.93 -15.31 -5.06
CA SER A 84 -7.16 -14.84 -4.43
C SER A 84 -7.07 -13.33 -4.20
N TYR A 85 -8.20 -12.62 -4.22
CA TYR A 85 -8.23 -11.21 -3.89
C TYR A 85 -9.19 -10.90 -2.73
N ARG A 86 -8.90 -9.82 -2.01
CA ARG A 86 -9.73 -9.29 -0.91
C ARG A 86 -9.90 -7.80 -1.11
N SER A 87 -11.10 -7.27 -0.92
CA SER A 87 -11.32 -5.82 -0.89
C SER A 87 -11.45 -5.36 0.55
N CYS A 88 -10.66 -4.35 0.93
CA CYS A 88 -10.69 -3.74 2.25
C CYS A 88 -11.45 -2.40 2.26
N GLY A 89 -11.99 -1.96 1.12
CA GLY A 89 -12.73 -0.70 0.98
C GLY A 89 -11.90 0.59 1.13
N SER A 90 -10.65 0.50 1.58
CA SER A 90 -9.72 1.62 1.71
C SER A 90 -8.26 1.15 1.63
N PRO A 91 -7.32 1.97 1.11
CA PRO A 91 -5.90 1.63 1.09
C PRO A 91 -5.29 1.47 2.48
N ALA A 92 -5.73 2.27 3.46
CA ALA A 92 -5.15 2.26 4.81
C ALA A 92 -5.19 0.88 5.50
N PRO A 93 -6.37 0.22 5.67
CA PRO A 93 -6.41 -1.13 6.21
C PRO A 93 -5.70 -2.15 5.31
N ALA A 94 -5.73 -1.98 3.98
CA ALA A 94 -5.04 -2.87 3.07
C ALA A 94 -3.50 -2.85 3.25
N PHE A 95 -2.92 -1.68 3.52
CA PHE A 95 -1.50 -1.56 3.81
C PHE A 95 -1.11 -2.16 5.17
N VAL A 96 -2.00 -2.08 6.16
CA VAL A 96 -1.80 -2.78 7.44
C VAL A 96 -1.78 -4.29 7.22
N THR A 97 -2.76 -4.83 6.47
CA THR A 97 -2.79 -6.26 6.16
C THR A 97 -1.59 -6.72 5.33
N LEU A 98 -1.12 -5.88 4.41
CA LEU A 98 0.06 -6.16 3.59
C LEU A 98 1.34 -6.15 4.44
N ALA A 99 1.53 -5.13 5.27
CA ALA A 99 2.69 -5.04 6.16
C ALA A 99 2.71 -6.19 7.18
N ALA A 100 1.55 -6.63 7.65
CA ALA A 100 1.40 -7.76 8.56
C ALA A 100 1.58 -9.14 7.86
N GLY A 101 1.70 -9.18 6.54
CA GLY A 101 1.79 -10.43 5.76
C GLY A 101 0.48 -11.23 5.69
N GLU A 102 -0.67 -10.60 5.95
CA GLU A 102 -2.00 -11.22 5.75
C GLU A 102 -2.38 -11.29 4.26
N VAL A 103 -1.76 -10.44 3.44
CA VAL A 103 -1.80 -10.44 1.98
C VAL A 103 -0.40 -10.17 1.45
N ASP A 104 -0.13 -10.56 0.22
CA ASP A 104 1.21 -10.49 -0.39
C ASP A 104 1.39 -9.29 -1.32
N ALA A 105 0.29 -8.71 -1.78
CA ALA A 105 0.32 -7.53 -2.64
C ALA A 105 -0.89 -6.64 -2.38
N TRP A 106 -0.75 -5.37 -2.76
CA TRP A 106 -1.86 -4.45 -2.90
C TRP A 106 -1.89 -3.85 -4.31
N PHE A 107 -3.08 -3.72 -4.87
CA PHE A 107 -3.31 -3.14 -6.19
C PHE A 107 -4.58 -2.28 -6.17
N GLY A 108 -4.57 -1.13 -6.84
CA GLY A 108 -5.78 -0.33 -6.93
C GLY A 108 -5.69 0.85 -7.89
N PHE A 109 -6.84 1.38 -8.24
CA PHE A 109 -6.98 2.53 -9.13
C PHE A 109 -7.78 3.67 -8.49
N GLY A 110 -7.56 4.89 -8.98
CA GLY A 110 -8.37 6.04 -8.60
C GLY A 110 -8.09 6.59 -7.20
N PHE A 111 -7.05 6.10 -6.51
CA PHE A 111 -6.65 6.61 -5.21
C PHE A 111 -5.83 7.89 -5.33
N ARG A 112 -6.04 8.80 -4.38
CA ARG A 112 -5.26 10.02 -4.28
C ARG A 112 -3.87 9.70 -3.75
N ARG A 113 -2.85 10.43 -4.22
CA ARG A 113 -1.46 10.21 -3.80
C ARG A 113 -1.29 10.16 -2.29
N TRP A 114 -1.93 11.06 -1.54
CA TRP A 114 -1.85 11.10 -0.08
C TRP A 114 -2.38 9.82 0.61
N GLU A 115 -3.26 9.05 -0.05
CA GLU A 115 -3.77 7.78 0.49
C GLU A 115 -2.71 6.68 0.47
N VAL A 116 -1.69 6.78 -0.39
CA VAL A 116 -0.71 5.71 -0.63
C VAL A 116 0.72 6.09 -0.26
N ILE A 117 1.14 7.35 -0.41
CA ILE A 117 2.54 7.78 -0.29
C ILE A 117 3.18 7.50 1.08
N ALA A 118 2.38 7.52 2.16
CA ALA A 118 2.91 7.21 3.49
C ALA A 118 3.24 5.72 3.66
N ALA A 119 2.55 4.82 2.94
CA ALA A 119 2.78 3.38 3.06
C ALA A 119 4.01 2.90 2.29
N ILE A 120 4.32 3.52 1.14
CA ILE A 120 5.43 3.12 0.25
C ILE A 120 6.76 2.92 1.00
N PRO A 121 7.31 3.92 1.73
CA PRO A 121 8.62 3.74 2.36
C PRO A 121 8.62 2.65 3.43
N MET A 122 7.47 2.41 4.08
CA MET A 122 7.34 1.32 5.05
C MET A 122 7.33 -0.04 4.34
N LEU A 123 6.59 -0.18 3.23
CA LEU A 123 6.53 -1.42 2.47
C LEU A 123 7.89 -1.74 1.80
N GLU A 124 8.58 -0.73 1.28
CA GLU A 124 9.95 -0.88 0.74
C GLU A 124 10.94 -1.31 1.83
N ARG A 125 10.80 -0.76 3.05
CA ARG A 125 11.59 -1.18 4.21
C ARG A 125 11.34 -2.64 4.59
N LEU A 126 10.13 -3.15 4.35
CA LEU A 126 9.77 -4.56 4.50
C LEU A 126 10.18 -5.42 3.28
N GLY A 127 10.98 -4.90 2.35
CA GLY A 127 11.43 -5.64 1.17
C GLY A 127 10.42 -5.68 0.03
N GLY A 128 9.33 -4.92 0.14
CA GLY A 128 8.36 -4.73 -0.94
C GLY A 128 8.89 -3.83 -2.05
N VAL A 129 8.19 -3.83 -3.18
CA VAL A 129 8.43 -2.92 -4.30
C VAL A 129 7.11 -2.24 -4.64
N ALA A 130 7.15 -0.93 -4.86
CA ALA A 130 5.97 -0.17 -5.22
C ALA A 130 6.16 0.56 -6.56
N THR A 131 5.08 0.64 -7.33
CA THR A 131 4.99 1.45 -8.54
C THR A 131 3.70 2.27 -8.47
N ILE A 132 3.76 3.55 -8.86
CA ILE A 132 2.62 4.44 -8.94
C ILE A 132 2.65 5.12 -10.31
N ASP A 133 1.52 5.08 -11.00
CA ASP A 133 1.29 5.74 -12.29
C ASP A 133 0.47 7.03 -12.13
#